data_AF-A0A0N0CWP3-F1
#
_entry.id   AF-A0A0N0CWP3-F1
#
_cell.length_a   1.000
_cell.length_b   1.000
_cell.length_c   1.000
_cell.angle_alpha   90.00
_cell.angle_beta   90.00
_cell.angle_gamma   90.00
#
_symmetry.space_group_name_H-M   'P 1'
#
loop_
_entity.id
_entity.type
_entity.pdbx_description
1 polymer ?
#
loop_
_entity_poly.entity_id
_entity_poly.type
_entity_poly.pdbx_seq_one_letter_code
_entity_poly.pdbx_strand_id
1 'polypeptide(L)' 'MKKHQFTYFLYPFVYFVVVTLNQWRKQDTITWQENITMWIITSVVIYLFLVLWNWSEKPYQWGKKQ' A
#
# COMPACT_ATOMS: atom_id res chain seq x y z
N MET A 1 4.23 12.55 4.26
CA MET A 1 4.45 11.16 4.70
C MET A 1 5.83 11.06 5.33
N LYS A 2 5.95 10.39 6.47
CA LYS A 2 7.23 10.20 7.18
C LYS A 2 8.06 9.11 6.46
N LYS A 3 9.40 9.21 6.49
CA LYS A 3 10.29 8.28 5.77
C LYS A 3 10.04 6.79 6.11
N HIS A 4 9.71 6.47 7.36
CA HIS A 4 9.42 5.09 7.78
C HIS A 4 8.08 4.54 7.27
N GLN A 5 7.15 5.40 6.82
CA GLN A 5 5.85 4.96 6.31
C GLN A 5 5.97 4.37 4.89
N PHE A 6 7.04 4.69 4.15
CA PHE A 6 7.29 4.09 2.83
C PHE A 6 7.53 2.57 2.91
N THR A 7 8.02 2.08 4.05
CA THR A 7 8.22 0.65 4.30
C THR A 7 6.91 -0.15 4.26
N TYR A 8 5.75 0.48 4.45
CA TYR A 8 4.46 -0.21 4.31
C TYR A 8 4.15 -0.61 2.86
N PHE A 9 4.69 0.09 1.86
CA PHE A 9 4.52 -0.26 0.45
C PHE A 9 5.37 -1.43 -0.02
N LEU A 10 6.36 -1.85 0.78
CA LEU A 10 7.12 -3.09 0.51
C LEU A 10 6.23 -4.33 0.63
N TYR A 11 5.24 -4.35 1.53
CA TYR A 11 4.36 -5.49 1.72
C TYR A 11 3.57 -5.89 0.46
N PRO A 12 2.81 -4.99 -0.19
CA PRO A 12 2.09 -5.36 -1.40
C PRO A 12 3.06 -5.76 -2.53
N PHE A 13 4.25 -5.16 -2.60
CA PHE A 13 5.27 -5.53 -3.59
C PHE A 13 5.81 -6.96 -3.36
N VAL A 14 6.18 -7.30 -2.12
CA VAL A 14 6.65 -8.65 -1.77
C VAL A 14 5.54 -9.67 -2.03
N TYR A 15 4.30 -9.37 -1.66
CA TYR A 15 3.15 -10.21 -1.95
C TYR A 15 3.01 -10.48 -3.46
N PHE A 16 3.09 -9.44 -4.29
CA PHE A 16 3.02 -9.56 -5.75
C PHE A 16 4.11 -10.49 -6.30
N VAL A 17 5.35 -10.35 -5.83
CA VAL A 17 6.46 -11.20 -6.25
C VAL A 17 6.22 -12.65 -5.82
N VAL A 18 5.81 -12.89 -4.57
CA VAL A 18 5.55 -14.24 -4.04
C VAL A 18 4.42 -14.94 -4.81
N VAL A 19 3.31 -14.25 -5.07
CA VAL A 19 2.19 -14.81 -5.83
C VAL A 19 2.60 -15.14 -7.26
N THR A 20 3.32 -14.23 -7.92
CA THR A 20 3.79 -14.43 -9.30
C THR A 20 4.77 -15.61 -9.38
N LEU A 21 5.72 -15.71 -8.45
CA LEU A 21 6.66 -16.85 -8.37
C LEU A 21 5.93 -18.16 -8.08
N ASN A 22 4.88 -18.14 -7.24
CA ASN A 22 4.11 -19.34 -6.93
C ASN A 22 3.29 -19.82 -8.15
N GLN A 23 2.64 -18.91 -8.88
CA GLN A 23 1.95 -19.24 -10.14
C GLN A 23 2.93 -19.78 -11.19
N TRP A 24 4.10 -19.14 -11.32
CA TRP A 24 5.16 -19.61 -12.20
C TRP A 24 5.64 -21.02 -11.83
N ARG A 25 5.87 -21.29 -10.53
CA ARG A 25 6.28 -22.61 -10.04
C ARG A 25 5.25 -23.70 -10.32
N LYS A 26 3.96 -23.37 -10.23
CA LYS A 26 2.86 -24.30 -10.47
C LYS A 26 2.56 -24.52 -11.96
N GLN A 27 3.23 -23.79 -12.86
CA GLN A 27 2.92 -23.74 -14.29
C GLN A 27 1.46 -23.33 -14.58
N ASP A 28 0.83 -22.62 -13.64
CA ASP A 28 -0.49 -22.04 -13.81
C ASP A 28 -0.36 -20.80 -14.72
N THR A 29 -1.43 -20.47 -15.44
CA THR A 29 -1.49 -19.22 -16.21
C THR A 29 -1.29 -18.04 -15.26
N ILE A 30 -0.24 -17.25 -15.49
CA ILE A 30 0.06 -16.08 -14.66
C ILE A 30 -1.03 -15.03 -14.91
N THR A 31 -1.89 -14.82 -13.91
CA THR A 31 -2.95 -13.81 -13.96
C THR A 31 -2.39 -12.41 -13.67
N TRP A 32 -1.61 -11.88 -14.62
CA TRP A 32 -0.95 -10.58 -14.50
C TRP A 32 -1.92 -9.45 -14.14
N GLN A 33 -3.07 -9.41 -14.79
CA GLN A 33 -4.07 -8.37 -14.55
C GLN A 33 -4.55 -8.39 -13.09
N GLU A 34 -4.94 -9.56 -12.58
CA GLU A 34 -5.41 -9.70 -11.19
C GLU A 34 -4.33 -9.35 -10.18
N ASN A 35 -3.10 -9.85 -10.39
CA ASN A 35 -1.97 -9.60 -9.50
C ASN A 35 -1.60 -8.10 -9.46
N ILE A 36 -1.54 -7.45 -10.62
CA ILE A 36 -1.26 -6.00 -10.73
C ILE A 36 -2.40 -5.20 -10.10
N THR A 37 -3.66 -5.55 -10.39
CA THR A 37 -4.83 -4.88 -9.80
C THR A 37 -4.82 -4.99 -8.28
N MET A 38 -4.55 -6.18 -7.72
CA MET A 38 -4.42 -6.39 -6.28
C MET A 38 -3.28 -5.56 -5.67
N TRP A 39 -2.12 -5.50 -6.34
CA TRP A 39 -0.99 -4.69 -5.90
C TRP A 39 -1.34 -3.19 -5.84
N ILE A 40 -1.99 -2.68 -6.89
CA ILE A 40 -2.40 -1.28 -6.99
C ILE A 40 -3.45 -0.95 -5.93
N ILE A 41 -4.52 -1.74 -5.83
CA ILE A 41 -5.61 -1.49 -4.87
C ILE A 41 -5.07 -1.48 -3.44
N THR A 42 -4.25 -2.47 -3.08
CA THR A 42 -3.67 -2.56 -1.73
C THR A 42 -2.76 -1.36 -1.44
N SER A 43 -1.97 -0.92 -2.43
CA SER A 43 -1.12 0.27 -2.29
C SER A 43 -1.95 1.55 -2.11
N VAL A 44 -3.07 1.70 -2.83
CA VAL A 44 -4.00 2.83 -2.67
C VAL A 44 -4.63 2.83 -1.28
N VAL A 45 -5.06 1.67 -0.78
CA VAL A 45 -5.62 1.55 0.57
C VAL A 45 -4.60 1.98 1.63
N ILE A 46 -3.37 1.48 1.55
CA ILE A 46 -2.27 1.89 2.45
C ILE A 46 -2.04 3.40 2.39
N TYR A 47 -2.01 3.96 1.18
CA TYR A 47 -1.86 5.40 1.00
C TYR A 47 -2.97 6.18 1.70
N LEU A 48 -4.23 5.79 1.53
CA LEU A 48 -5.37 6.44 2.18
C LEU A 48 -5.26 6.38 3.72
N PHE A 49 -4.91 5.23 4.29
CA PHE A 49 -4.69 5.10 5.73
C PHE A 49 -3.56 6.00 6.23
N LEU A 50 -2.45 6.09 5.50
CA LEU A 50 -1.33 6.95 5.86
C LEU A 50 -1.69 8.44 5.76
N VAL A 51 -2.52 8.82 4.78
CA VAL A 51 -3.05 10.18 4.68
C VAL A 51 -3.93 10.50 5.90
N LEU A 52 -4.87 9.61 6.24
CA LEU A 52 -5.75 9.77 7.40
C LEU A 52 -4.97 9.80 8.72
N TRP A 53 -3.97 8.92 8.88
CA TRP A 53 -3.09 8.91 10.04
C TRP A 53 -2.35 10.25 10.17
N ASN A 54 -1.67 10.69 9.11
CA ASN A 54 -0.93 11.95 9.11
C ASN A 54 -1.88 13.16 9.30
N TRP A 55 -3.14 13.04 8.86
CA TRP A 55 -4.16 14.06 9.11
C TRP A 55 -4.58 14.08 10.59
N SER A 56 -4.77 12.92 11.22
CA SER A 56 -5.09 12.82 12.65
C SER A 56 -3.97 13.30 13.58
N GLU A 57 -2.72 13.17 13.17
CA GLU A 57 -1.57 13.68 13.94
C GLU A 57 -1.43 15.20 13.86
N LYS A 58 -2.04 15.86 12.86
CA LYS A 58 -2.08 17.32 12.87
C LYS A 58 -3.03 17.73 14.00
N PRO A 59 -2.55 18.44 15.04
CA PRO A 59 -3.46 18.93 16.08
C PRO A 59 -4.50 19.80 15.38
N TYR A 60 -5.76 19.42 15.54
CA TYR A 60 -6.91 20.10 14.98
C TYR A 60 -6.90 21.55 15.48
N GLN A 61 -6.28 22.47 14.74
CA GLN A 61 -6.26 23.90 15.04
C GLN A 61 -7.61 24.51 14.66
N TRP A 62 -8.69 24.03 15.25
CA TRP A 62 -9.94 24.76 15.28
C TRP A 62 -9.81 25.86 16.33
N GLY A 63 -9.27 27.01 15.91
CA GLY A 63 -9.36 28.26 16.67
C GLY A 63 -8.09 28.87 17.25
N LYS A 64 -6.87 28.44 16.88
CA LYS A 64 -5.66 29.22 17.25
C LYS A 64 -5.41 30.35 16.27
N LYS A 65 -6.03 31.50 16.54
CA LYS A 65 -5.40 32.80 16.25
C LYS A 65 -4.14 32.89 17.11
N GLN A 66 -2.97 33.04 16.49
CA GLN A 66 -1.88 33.89 16.96
C GLN A 66 -1.00 34.20 15.75
#